data_AF-A0A9Q9P9C7-F1
#
_entry.id   AF-A0A9Q9P9C7-F1
#
_cell.length_a   1.000
_cell.length_b   1.000
_cell.length_c   1.000
_cell.angle_alpha   90.00
_cell.angle_beta   90.00
_cell.angle_gamma   90.00
#
_symmetry.space_group_name_H-M   'P 1'
#
loop_
_entity.id
_entity.type
_entity.pdbx_description
1 polymer ?
#
loop_
_entity_poly.entity_id
_entity_poly.type
_entity_poly.pdbx_seq_one_letter_code
_entity_poly.pdbx_strand_id
1 'polypeptide(L)'
;MKTSVKSALVAATTISLLLASGTAAEATQPREPRAAWGYYNKVVSKSKKSHHTGSQILASCGSRTSSMNCGLTKGRAATRTIGLEFGATRKWAAGKLNFSASRTQSVSVTCSRQRVPKGRMLVAYPVGNRYKYEIEKHMTGAGKDYVTGRSGWLYAFNPGSARVTCDIIRYR
;
A
#
# COMPACT_ATOMS: atom_id res chain seq x y z
N MET A 1 8.18 -73.70 -68.90
CA MET A 1 8.04 -75.17 -68.84
C MET A 1 9.20 -75.73 -68.04
N LYS A 2 8.93 -76.73 -67.17
CA LYS A 2 9.83 -77.44 -66.24
C LYS A 2 10.11 -76.71 -64.93
N THR A 3 9.88 -77.25 -63.74
CA THR A 3 9.08 -78.40 -63.25
C THR A 3 9.07 -78.26 -61.74
N SER A 4 7.93 -78.59 -61.13
CA SER A 4 7.69 -78.71 -59.71
C SER A 4 8.62 -79.70 -58.99
N VAL A 5 8.73 -79.61 -57.67
CA VAL A 5 8.05 -80.47 -56.66
C VAL A 5 8.99 -80.66 -55.44
N LYS A 6 8.46 -80.44 -54.22
CA LYS A 6 8.41 -81.39 -53.07
C LYS A 6 8.65 -80.71 -51.72
N SER A 7 7.54 -80.59 -51.01
CA SER A 7 7.43 -80.52 -49.55
C SER A 7 8.18 -81.67 -48.87
N ALA A 8 8.75 -81.42 -47.69
CA ALA A 8 8.34 -82.08 -46.44
C ALA A 8 9.26 -81.70 -45.27
N LEU A 9 8.59 -81.42 -44.15
CA LEU A 9 8.77 -82.08 -42.85
C LEU A 9 9.06 -81.11 -41.69
N VAL A 10 8.15 -81.21 -40.73
CA VAL A 10 7.99 -80.52 -39.46
C VAL A 10 9.12 -80.89 -38.50
N ALA A 11 9.71 -79.89 -37.83
CA ALA A 11 10.33 -80.06 -36.53
C ALA A 11 9.74 -79.00 -35.59
N ALA A 12 8.85 -79.46 -34.70
CA ALA A 12 8.34 -78.69 -33.59
C ALA A 12 9.43 -78.60 -32.52
N THR A 13 9.93 -77.40 -32.27
CA THR A 13 10.63 -77.05 -31.03
C THR A 13 9.95 -75.81 -30.45
N THR A 14 9.16 -76.07 -29.41
CA THR A 14 8.78 -75.09 -28.40
C THR A 14 10.02 -74.36 -27.88
N ILE A 15 9.94 -73.05 -27.60
CA ILE A 15 10.37 -72.41 -26.34
C ILE A 15 10.30 -70.88 -26.47
N SER A 16 9.58 -70.29 -25.51
CA SER A 16 9.65 -68.92 -24.99
C SER A 16 9.05 -67.76 -25.79
N LEU A 17 7.82 -67.43 -25.39
CA LEU A 17 7.29 -66.08 -25.22
C LEU A 17 8.41 -65.06 -24.87
N LEU A 18 8.64 -64.09 -25.76
CA LEU A 18 8.92 -62.72 -25.33
C LEU A 18 7.79 -61.84 -25.85
N LEU A 19 6.73 -61.71 -25.04
CA LEU A 19 5.89 -60.53 -25.09
C LEU A 19 6.78 -59.36 -24.68
N ALA A 20 7.36 -58.67 -25.66
CA ALA A 20 7.85 -57.33 -25.46
C ALA A 20 6.61 -56.46 -25.18
N SER A 21 6.20 -56.42 -23.91
CA SER A 21 5.36 -55.37 -23.37
C SER A 21 6.16 -54.08 -23.52
N GLY A 22 6.04 -53.46 -24.70
CA GLY A 22 6.45 -52.09 -24.90
C GLY A 22 5.63 -51.24 -23.96
N THR A 23 6.16 -50.98 -22.76
CA THR A 23 5.71 -49.87 -21.94
C THR A 23 5.94 -48.64 -22.80
N ALA A 24 4.87 -48.12 -23.39
CA ALA A 24 4.87 -46.76 -23.91
C ALA A 24 5.29 -45.88 -22.73
N ALA A 25 6.53 -45.42 -22.75
CA ALA A 25 6.96 -44.37 -21.86
C ALA A 25 6.12 -43.15 -22.28
N GLU A 26 5.05 -42.87 -21.54
CA GLU A 26 4.39 -41.57 -21.60
C GLU A 26 5.48 -40.54 -21.33
N ALA A 27 5.91 -39.88 -22.40
CA ALA A 27 6.76 -38.71 -22.31
C ALA A 27 6.00 -37.72 -21.42
N THR A 28 6.38 -37.67 -20.15
CA THR A 28 5.92 -36.63 -19.24
C THR A 28 6.43 -35.34 -19.87
N GLN A 29 5.55 -34.65 -20.60
CA GLN A 29 5.82 -33.34 -21.17
C GLN A 29 6.44 -32.50 -20.04
N PRO A 30 7.62 -31.89 -20.25
CA PRO A 30 8.19 -30.98 -19.27
C PRO A 30 7.09 -29.96 -18.95
N ARG A 31 6.59 -29.98 -17.71
CA ARG A 31 5.60 -29.02 -17.27
C ARG A 31 6.28 -27.67 -17.40
N GLU A 32 5.91 -26.87 -18.41
CA GLU A 32 6.50 -25.54 -18.59
C GLU A 32 6.47 -24.84 -17.24
N PRO A 33 7.60 -24.26 -16.78
CA PRO A 33 7.62 -23.57 -15.52
C PRO A 33 6.53 -22.50 -15.56
N ARG A 34 5.51 -22.65 -14.71
CA ARG A 34 4.46 -21.63 -14.55
C ARG A 34 5.18 -20.30 -14.40
N ALA A 35 4.93 -19.36 -15.31
CA ALA A 35 5.56 -18.05 -15.29
C ALA A 35 5.46 -17.50 -13.87
N ALA A 36 6.60 -17.11 -13.28
CA ALA A 36 6.61 -16.55 -11.94
C ALA A 36 5.86 -15.22 -11.95
N TRP A 37 4.69 -15.19 -11.32
CA TRP A 37 3.87 -13.99 -11.19
C TRP A 37 4.26 -13.26 -9.90
N GLY A 38 4.76 -12.03 -10.04
CA GLY A 38 5.04 -11.11 -8.95
C GLY A 38 3.90 -10.11 -8.75
N TYR A 39 3.67 -9.69 -7.50
CA TYR A 39 2.71 -8.64 -7.16
C TYR A 39 3.43 -7.48 -6.52
N TYR A 40 3.09 -6.26 -6.93
CA TYR A 40 3.63 -5.05 -6.30
C TYR A 40 2.61 -3.91 -6.33
N ASN A 41 2.82 -2.93 -5.46
CA ASN A 41 1.96 -1.75 -5.39
C ASN A 41 2.67 -0.53 -5.99
N LYS A 42 1.91 0.39 -6.58
CA LYS A 42 2.39 1.66 -7.13
C LYS A 42 1.50 2.81 -6.66
N VAL A 43 2.10 3.94 -6.31
CA VAL A 43 1.33 5.18 -6.01
C VAL A 43 1.14 5.95 -7.31
N VAL A 44 -0.10 6.29 -7.62
CA VAL A 44 -0.48 7.07 -8.81
C VAL A 44 -1.34 8.28 -8.44
N SER A 45 -1.61 9.14 -9.42
CA SER A 45 -2.49 10.31 -9.28
C SER A 45 -2.12 11.23 -8.08
N LYS A 46 -0.83 11.29 -7.73
CA LYS A 46 -0.36 11.96 -6.51
C LYS A 46 -0.42 13.48 -6.65
N SER A 47 -1.13 14.13 -5.75
CA SER A 47 -1.13 15.58 -5.57
C SER A 47 -0.80 15.97 -4.12
N LYS A 48 -0.23 17.17 -3.95
CA LYS A 48 0.17 17.72 -2.65
C LYS A 48 -0.44 19.10 -2.46
N LYS A 49 -1.18 19.29 -1.37
CA LYS A 49 -1.60 20.61 -0.87
C LYS A 49 -0.71 21.00 0.30
N SER A 50 0.15 21.99 0.08
CA SER A 50 0.94 22.61 1.14
C SER A 50 0.06 23.50 2.02
N HIS A 51 0.51 23.80 3.25
CA HIS A 51 -0.19 24.68 4.20
C HIS A 51 -1.62 24.23 4.54
N HIS A 52 -1.87 22.92 4.53
CA HIS A 52 -3.15 22.38 4.97
C HIS A 52 -3.24 22.38 6.50
N THR A 53 -4.32 22.95 7.02
CA THR A 53 -4.67 22.87 8.44
C THR A 53 -5.26 21.50 8.74
N GLY A 54 -4.61 20.75 9.64
CA GLY A 54 -5.13 19.50 10.16
C GLY A 54 -6.27 19.72 11.15
N SER A 55 -7.08 18.69 11.39
CA SER A 55 -8.24 18.75 12.29
C SER A 55 -7.91 18.48 13.76
N GLN A 56 -6.72 17.95 14.05
CA GLN A 56 -6.32 17.64 15.42
C GLN A 56 -6.08 18.93 16.22
N ILE A 57 -6.72 19.05 17.38
CA ILE A 57 -6.41 20.11 18.33
C ILE A 57 -5.10 19.78 19.05
N LEU A 58 -4.11 20.68 18.97
CA LEU A 58 -2.83 20.52 19.66
C LEU A 58 -2.86 21.12 21.07
N ALA A 59 -3.51 22.26 21.21
CA ALA A 59 -3.67 22.98 22.46
C ALA A 59 -4.85 23.95 22.36
N SER A 60 -5.42 24.29 23.52
CA SER A 60 -6.51 25.24 23.62
C SER A 60 -6.39 26.07 24.90
N CYS A 61 -6.81 27.33 24.86
CA CYS A 61 -6.90 28.23 26.01
C CYS A 61 -8.15 29.10 25.89
N GLY A 62 -8.89 29.27 26.97
CA GLY A 62 -10.06 30.16 27.02
C GLY A 62 -10.78 30.06 28.35
N SER A 63 -11.82 30.88 28.51
CA SER A 63 -12.73 30.84 29.65
C SER A 63 -14.19 30.82 29.18
N ARG A 64 -15.01 29.97 29.83
CA ARG A 64 -16.46 29.92 29.59
C ARG A 64 -17.18 31.13 30.20
N THR A 65 -16.62 31.74 31.25
CA THR A 65 -17.32 32.71 32.11
C THR A 65 -16.84 34.14 31.95
N SER A 66 -15.60 34.35 31.49
CA SER A 66 -14.96 35.66 31.39
C SER A 66 -14.14 35.78 30.10
N SER A 67 -13.87 37.02 29.67
CA SER A 67 -12.85 37.27 28.66
C SER A 67 -11.47 37.20 29.29
N MET A 68 -10.50 36.58 28.62
CA MET A 68 -9.13 36.44 29.15
C MET A 68 -8.07 36.55 28.07
N ASN A 69 -6.84 36.85 28.47
CA ASN A 69 -5.67 36.73 27.60
C ASN A 69 -5.24 35.27 27.54
N CYS A 70 -4.89 34.78 26.36
CA CYS A 70 -4.47 33.40 26.16
C CYS A 70 -3.13 33.32 25.44
N GLY A 71 -2.25 32.47 25.97
CA GLY A 71 -0.97 32.10 25.37
C GLY A 71 -0.83 30.58 25.32
N LEU A 72 -0.51 30.05 24.14
CA LEU A 72 -0.21 28.66 23.86
C LEU A 72 1.26 28.57 23.45
N THR A 73 2.12 28.13 24.37
CA THR A 73 3.59 28.08 24.17
C THR A 73 4.14 26.74 24.64
N LYS A 74 3.81 25.63 23.96
CA LYS A 74 4.34 24.29 24.30
C LYS A 74 4.55 23.42 23.07
N GLY A 75 5.56 22.55 23.15
CA GLY A 75 5.73 21.44 22.22
C GLY A 75 4.58 20.43 22.34
N ARG A 76 4.06 19.98 21.20
CA ARG A 76 2.96 19.02 21.09
C ARG A 76 3.23 18.00 19.98
N ALA A 77 2.65 16.81 20.10
CA ALA A 77 2.73 15.80 19.06
C ALA A 77 1.52 15.91 18.13
N ALA A 78 1.77 16.21 16.86
CA ALA A 78 0.75 16.15 15.80
C ALA A 78 0.78 14.77 15.12
N THR A 79 -0.40 14.21 14.87
CA THR A 79 -0.58 12.89 14.26
C THR A 79 -0.39 12.97 12.74
N ARG A 80 0.38 12.01 12.22
CA ARG A 80 0.53 11.75 10.79
C ARG A 80 -0.45 10.68 10.35
N THR A 81 -1.28 10.98 9.36
CA THR A 81 -2.21 10.02 8.77
C THR A 81 -1.71 9.54 7.42
N ILE A 82 -1.94 8.26 7.12
CA ILE A 82 -1.63 7.64 5.82
C ILE A 82 -2.75 6.64 5.53
N GLY A 83 -3.52 6.88 4.46
CA GLY A 83 -4.46 5.91 3.91
C GLY A 83 -3.71 4.76 3.22
N LEU A 84 -4.15 3.53 3.44
CA LEU A 84 -3.50 2.33 2.92
C LEU A 84 -4.57 1.41 2.33
N GLU A 85 -4.23 0.73 1.24
CA GLU A 85 -5.07 -0.26 0.59
C GLU A 85 -4.19 -1.35 -0.05
N PHE A 86 -4.78 -2.46 -0.47
CA PHE A 86 -4.08 -3.60 -1.10
C PHE A 86 -2.87 -4.11 -0.30
N GLY A 87 -2.97 -4.11 1.03
CA GLY A 87 -1.90 -4.58 1.92
C GLY A 87 -0.67 -3.67 1.96
N ALA A 88 -0.73 -2.46 1.40
CA ALA A 88 0.36 -1.49 1.46
C ALA A 88 0.72 -1.17 2.93
N THR A 89 2.01 -1.20 3.26
CA THR A 89 2.47 -0.85 4.60
C THR A 89 2.67 0.65 4.76
N ARG A 90 2.55 1.14 5.99
CA ARG A 90 2.80 2.55 6.33
C ARG A 90 4.20 3.00 5.91
N LYS A 91 5.23 2.17 6.13
CA LYS A 91 6.62 2.47 5.78
C LYS A 91 6.80 2.60 4.27
N TRP A 92 6.20 1.71 3.49
CA TRP A 92 6.22 1.77 2.03
C TRP A 92 5.53 3.05 1.52
N ALA A 93 4.31 3.33 1.98
CA ALA A 93 3.56 4.49 1.52
C ALA A 93 4.24 5.80 1.92
N ALA A 94 4.75 5.91 3.15
CA ALA A 94 5.51 7.06 3.61
C ALA A 94 6.76 7.30 2.75
N GLY A 95 7.48 6.23 2.38
CA GLY A 95 8.60 6.29 1.44
C GLY A 95 8.19 6.82 0.06
N LYS A 96 7.08 6.33 -0.52
CA LYS A 96 6.58 6.81 -1.82
C LYS A 96 6.04 8.25 -1.79
N LEU A 97 5.56 8.70 -0.63
CA LEU A 97 5.10 10.08 -0.40
C LEU A 97 6.23 11.02 0.08
N ASN A 98 7.44 10.48 0.26
CA ASN A 98 8.64 11.19 0.71
C ASN A 98 8.47 11.89 2.08
N PHE A 99 7.98 11.16 3.08
CA PHE A 99 8.01 11.62 4.47
C PHE A 99 8.17 10.48 5.49
N SER A 100 8.36 10.84 6.76
CA SER A 100 8.59 9.87 7.84
C SER A 100 7.40 8.94 8.07
N ALA A 101 7.68 7.66 8.27
CA ALA A 101 6.70 6.66 8.65
C ALA A 101 6.24 6.76 10.12
N SER A 102 6.86 7.65 10.94
CA SER A 102 6.43 7.86 12.32
C SER A 102 4.95 8.26 12.40
N ARG A 103 4.26 7.82 13.44
CA ARG A 103 2.85 8.19 13.69
C ARG A 103 2.69 9.63 14.14
N THR A 104 3.73 10.22 14.69
CA THR A 104 3.69 11.56 15.29
C THR A 104 4.84 12.43 14.78
N GLN A 105 4.63 13.73 14.84
CA GLN A 105 5.63 14.78 14.64
C GLN A 105 5.59 15.71 15.83
N SER A 106 6.75 16.04 16.40
CA SER A 106 6.86 17.14 17.35
C SER A 106 6.62 18.46 16.63
N VAL A 107 5.68 19.25 17.16
CA VAL A 107 5.26 20.56 16.66
C VAL A 107 5.38 21.57 17.79
N SER A 108 6.10 22.65 17.55
CA SER A 108 6.12 23.80 18.47
C SER A 108 4.87 24.65 18.26
N VAL A 109 4.06 24.80 19.31
CA VAL A 109 2.88 25.67 19.32
C VAL A 109 3.27 27.00 19.95
N THR A 110 3.12 28.09 19.20
CA THR A 110 3.30 29.47 19.68
C THR A 110 2.15 30.32 19.17
N CYS A 111 1.12 30.51 19.98
CA CYS A 111 -0.01 31.38 19.65
C CYS A 111 -0.43 32.19 20.85
N SER A 112 -0.57 33.50 20.68
CA SER A 112 -1.09 34.38 21.72
C SER A 112 -2.21 35.24 21.16
N ARG A 113 -3.22 35.49 21.99
CA ARG A 113 -4.27 36.44 21.68
C ARG A 113 -4.65 37.21 22.92
N GLN A 114 -4.62 38.52 22.77
CA GLN A 114 -5.19 39.43 23.76
C GLN A 114 -6.71 39.35 23.65
N ARG A 115 -7.37 39.17 24.81
CA ARG A 115 -8.83 39.17 24.96
C ARG A 115 -9.57 38.14 24.08
N VAL A 116 -9.38 36.86 24.38
CA VAL A 116 -10.29 35.80 23.95
C VAL A 116 -11.66 36.04 24.61
N PRO A 117 -12.77 36.15 23.83
CA PRO A 117 -14.09 36.44 24.39
C PRO A 117 -14.61 35.35 25.32
N LYS A 118 -15.50 35.73 26.25
CA LYS A 118 -16.28 34.81 27.08
C LYS A 118 -16.96 33.75 26.20
N GLY A 119 -16.89 32.49 26.61
CA GLY A 119 -17.53 31.39 25.89
C GLY A 119 -16.82 30.99 24.59
N ARG A 120 -15.58 31.47 24.40
CA ARG A 120 -14.71 31.06 23.30
C ARG A 120 -13.34 30.60 23.80
N MET A 121 -12.64 29.89 22.94
CA MET A 121 -11.28 29.42 23.18
C MET A 121 -10.40 29.64 21.95
N LEU A 122 -9.17 30.07 22.18
CA LEU A 122 -8.09 30.03 21.22
C LEU A 122 -7.62 28.58 21.08
N VAL A 123 -7.57 28.06 19.86
CA VAL A 123 -7.23 26.67 19.58
C VAL A 123 -6.16 26.60 18.51
N ALA A 124 -5.13 25.80 18.77
CA ALA A 124 -4.03 25.55 17.84
C ALA A 124 -4.23 24.25 17.07
N TYR A 125 -4.06 24.32 15.75
CA TYR A 125 -4.10 23.19 14.82
C TYR A 125 -2.76 23.03 14.12
N PRO A 126 -2.32 21.79 13.80
CA PRO A 126 -1.10 21.58 13.05
C PRO A 126 -1.29 22.02 11.60
N VAL A 127 -0.28 22.63 11.02
CA VAL A 127 -0.25 22.96 9.59
C VAL A 127 0.81 22.10 8.91
N GLY A 128 0.47 21.56 7.75
CA GLY A 128 1.33 20.60 7.07
C GLY A 128 1.01 20.42 5.59
N ASN A 129 1.51 19.31 5.06
CA ASN A 129 1.20 18.88 3.70
C ASN A 129 0.11 17.83 3.75
N ARG A 130 -0.95 18.02 2.97
CA ARG A 130 -1.93 16.97 2.67
C ARG A 130 -1.63 16.37 1.31
N TYR A 131 -1.51 15.07 1.25
CA TYR A 131 -1.37 14.31 0.01
C TYR A 131 -2.72 13.68 -0.32
N LYS A 132 -3.06 13.69 -1.61
CA LYS A 132 -4.17 12.94 -2.19
C LYS A 132 -3.59 12.07 -3.29
N TYR A 133 -3.87 10.78 -3.27
CA TYR A 133 -3.27 9.80 -4.18
C TYR A 133 -4.15 8.55 -4.28
N GLU A 134 -3.80 7.69 -5.22
CA GLU A 134 -4.36 6.34 -5.35
C GLU A 134 -3.21 5.33 -5.31
N ILE A 135 -3.53 4.08 -4.98
CA ILE A 135 -2.63 2.95 -5.05
C ILE A 135 -3.15 2.01 -6.14
N GLU A 136 -2.26 1.61 -7.04
CA GLU A 136 -2.50 0.53 -8.00
C GLU A 136 -1.82 -0.74 -7.52
N LYS A 137 -2.54 -1.86 -7.66
CA LYS A 137 -1.99 -3.21 -7.47
C LYS A 137 -1.61 -3.76 -8.83
N HIS A 138 -0.33 -4.04 -9.01
CA HIS A 138 0.22 -4.60 -10.23
C HIS A 138 0.50 -6.10 -10.09
N MET A 139 0.39 -6.80 -11.21
CA MET A 139 0.83 -8.17 -11.38
C MET A 139 1.77 -8.23 -12.58
N THR A 140 2.99 -8.71 -12.37
CA THR A 140 4.00 -8.85 -13.42
C THR A 140 4.39 -10.31 -13.61
N GLY A 141 4.56 -10.72 -14.86
CA GLY A 141 4.92 -12.08 -15.24
C GLY A 141 5.03 -12.19 -16.75
N ALA A 142 5.90 -13.10 -17.23
CA ALA A 142 6.14 -13.34 -18.65
C ALA A 142 6.43 -12.04 -19.47
N GLY A 143 7.20 -11.11 -18.89
CA GLY A 143 7.59 -9.85 -19.53
C GLY A 143 6.49 -8.78 -19.62
N LYS A 144 5.34 -9.00 -18.98
CA LYS A 144 4.20 -8.07 -18.99
C LYS A 144 3.91 -7.53 -17.58
N ASP A 145 3.26 -6.36 -17.52
CA ASP A 145 2.80 -5.72 -16.28
C ASP A 145 1.34 -5.31 -16.43
N TYR A 146 0.50 -5.78 -15.50
CA TYR A 146 -0.94 -5.58 -15.52
C TYR A 146 -1.40 -4.88 -14.25
N VAL A 147 -2.31 -3.91 -14.39
CA VAL A 147 -3.03 -3.35 -13.26
C VAL A 147 -4.19 -4.27 -12.90
N THR A 148 -4.12 -4.87 -11.72
CA THR A 148 -5.13 -5.81 -11.18
C THR A 148 -6.12 -5.15 -10.23
N GLY A 149 -5.86 -3.91 -9.81
CA GLY A 149 -6.76 -3.13 -8.96
C GLY A 149 -6.27 -1.71 -8.77
N ARG A 150 -7.21 -0.81 -8.50
CA ARG A 150 -6.94 0.59 -8.15
C ARG A 150 -7.81 0.99 -6.95
N SER A 151 -7.20 1.67 -5.98
CA SER A 151 -7.88 2.11 -4.76
C SER A 151 -8.84 3.25 -5.08
N GLY A 152 -9.71 3.56 -4.12
CA GLY A 152 -10.31 4.89 -4.09
C GLY A 152 -9.27 5.99 -3.79
N TRP A 153 -9.74 7.24 -3.68
CA TRP A 153 -8.88 8.34 -3.25
C TRP A 153 -8.43 8.17 -1.80
N LEU A 154 -7.13 8.00 -1.61
CA LEU A 154 -6.48 7.95 -0.32
C LEU A 154 -5.89 9.32 0.03
N TYR A 155 -5.80 9.57 1.35
CA TYR A 155 -5.26 10.80 1.89
C TYR A 155 -4.17 10.52 2.92
N ALA A 156 -3.15 11.38 2.93
CA ALA A 156 -2.15 11.39 3.98
C ALA A 156 -1.92 12.82 4.47
N PHE A 157 -1.67 12.99 5.76
CA PHE A 157 -1.33 14.26 6.36
C PHE A 157 0.03 14.18 7.05
N ASN A 158 0.92 15.09 6.68
CA ASN A 158 2.23 15.27 7.28
C ASN A 158 2.35 16.68 7.88
N PRO A 159 2.20 16.84 9.21
CA PRO A 159 2.37 18.13 9.89
C PRO A 159 3.83 18.62 9.80
N GLY A 160 4.02 19.94 9.73
CA GLY A 160 5.33 20.58 9.83
C GLY A 160 5.80 20.68 11.28
N SER A 161 7.11 20.71 11.51
CA SER A 161 7.73 20.71 12.86
C SER A 161 7.51 22.00 13.68
N ALA A 162 7.22 23.12 13.04
CA ALA A 162 7.00 24.40 13.71
C ALA A 162 5.90 25.21 13.01
N ARG A 163 4.86 24.52 12.51
CA ARG A 163 3.77 25.16 11.76
C ARG A 163 2.45 24.88 12.45
N VAL A 164 1.86 25.93 12.98
CA VAL A 164 0.52 25.90 13.58
C VAL A 164 -0.32 27.04 13.02
N THR A 165 -1.62 26.84 13.00
CA THR A 165 -2.60 27.91 12.85
C THR A 165 -3.43 27.98 14.10
N CYS A 166 -3.91 29.18 14.43
CA CYS A 166 -4.65 29.40 15.66
C CYS A 166 -5.92 30.20 15.39
N ASP A 167 -7.03 29.64 15.85
CA ASP A 167 -8.36 30.18 15.62
C ASP A 167 -9.12 30.30 16.94
N ILE A 168 -10.02 31.28 17.00
CA ILE A 168 -10.94 31.44 18.13
C ILE A 168 -12.25 30.75 17.80
N ILE A 169 -12.54 29.67 18.49
CA ILE A 169 -13.78 28.89 18.31
C ILE A 169 -14.65 28.96 19.56
N ARG A 170 -15.95 28.68 19.40
CA ARG A 170 -16.84 28.47 20.55
C ARG A 170 -16.47 27.15 21.24
N TYR A 171 -16.70 27.09 22.56
CA TYR A 171 -16.71 25.81 23.24
C TYR A 171 -17.71 24.89 22.55
N ARG A 172 -17.28 23.66 22.26
CA ARG A 172 -18.19 22.56 22.02
C ARG A 172 -18.74 22.06 23.34
#